data_AF-A0A1W6C1H8-F1
#
_entry.id   AF-A0A1W6C1H8-F1
#
_cell.length_a   1.000
_cell.length_b   1.000
_cell.length_c   1.000
_cell.angle_alpha   90.00
_cell.angle_beta   90.00
_cell.angle_gamma   90.00
#
_symmetry.space_group_name_H-M   'P 1'
#
loop_
_entity.id
_entity.type
_entity.pdbx_description
1 polymer ?
#
loop_
_entity_poly.entity_id
_entity_poly.type
_entity_poly.pdbx_seq_one_letter_code
_entity_poly.pdbx_strand_id
1 'polypeptide(L)'
;MFNFNEGTFITAPVKDSELNNESMDFIKSIKPLYPELDHWSNAGFYFAWGAYSQDIYAIGWADWVRSRDNGFLAYCYITQLFPDFNFGGTGLYDSDVWDLGESQPWKKETEFKPEWVNI
;
A
#
# COMPACT_ATOMS: atom_id res chain seq x y z
N MET A 1 -9.13 2.31 -15.52
CA MET A 1 -8.95 2.56 -14.06
C MET A 1 -8.51 1.26 -13.42
N PHE A 2 -7.44 1.29 -12.64
CA PHE A 2 -6.82 0.11 -12.04
C PHE A 2 -7.70 -0.45 -10.91
N ASN A 3 -7.81 -1.77 -10.84
CA ASN A 3 -8.56 -2.46 -9.78
C ASN A 3 -7.60 -3.13 -8.81
N PHE A 4 -7.44 -2.57 -7.62
CA PHE A 4 -6.54 -3.09 -6.61
C PHE A 4 -7.02 -4.43 -6.06
N ASN A 5 -6.12 -5.41 -5.99
CA ASN A 5 -6.39 -6.75 -5.47
C ASN A 5 -5.70 -6.98 -4.12
N GLU A 6 -6.48 -7.16 -3.05
CA GLU A 6 -5.91 -7.44 -1.72
C GLU A 6 -5.19 -8.80 -1.67
N GLY A 7 -5.53 -9.72 -2.58
CA GLY A 7 -4.91 -11.06 -2.68
C GLY A 7 -3.41 -11.04 -2.95
N THR A 8 -2.85 -9.89 -3.32
CA THR A 8 -1.40 -9.67 -3.41
C THR A 8 -0.73 -9.64 -2.02
N PHE A 9 -1.46 -9.19 -1.00
CA PHE A 9 -0.94 -9.01 0.37
C PHE A 9 -1.46 -10.05 1.35
N ILE A 10 -2.56 -10.73 1.03
CA ILE A 10 -3.17 -11.74 1.89
C ILE A 10 -3.52 -13.00 1.09
N THR A 11 -3.07 -14.16 1.57
CA THR A 11 -3.26 -15.45 0.88
C THR A 11 -4.44 -16.26 1.41
N ALA A 12 -4.97 -15.91 2.60
CA ALA A 12 -6.13 -16.53 3.21
C ALA A 12 -6.89 -15.52 4.08
N PRO A 13 -8.22 -15.64 4.24
CA PRO A 13 -8.99 -14.76 5.11
C PRO A 13 -8.46 -14.78 6.56
N VAL A 14 -8.23 -13.60 7.14
CA VAL A 14 -7.82 -13.41 8.53
C VAL A 14 -8.87 -12.55 9.23
N LYS A 15 -9.30 -12.94 10.44
CA LYS A 15 -10.28 -12.15 11.21
C LYS A 15 -9.58 -10.98 11.90
N ASP A 16 -10.28 -9.86 12.03
CA ASP A 16 -9.82 -8.69 12.79
C ASP A 16 -9.33 -9.04 14.20
N SER A 17 -9.96 -10.01 14.88
CA SER A 17 -9.60 -10.45 16.24
C SER A 17 -8.25 -11.16 16.34
N GLU A 18 -7.69 -11.58 15.21
CA GLU A 18 -6.39 -12.25 15.13
C GLU A 18 -5.23 -11.25 14.92
N LEU A 19 -5.57 -9.99 14.68
CA LEU A 19 -4.61 -8.90 14.41
C LEU A 19 -4.38 -8.05 15.66
N ASN A 20 -3.28 -7.30 15.69
CA ASN A 20 -2.98 -6.40 16.80
C ASN A 20 -4.07 -5.32 16.95
N ASN A 21 -4.64 -5.18 18.15
CA ASN A 21 -5.75 -4.25 18.40
C ASN A 21 -5.41 -2.79 18.10
N GLU A 22 -4.23 -2.30 18.50
CA GLU A 22 -3.82 -0.90 18.30
C GLU A 22 -3.63 -0.61 16.81
N SER A 23 -2.95 -1.52 16.09
CA SER A 23 -2.79 -1.42 14.65
C SER A 23 -4.14 -1.51 13.92
N MET A 24 -5.07 -2.34 14.40
CA MET A 24 -6.42 -2.45 13.82
C MET A 24 -7.27 -1.20 14.05
N ASP A 25 -7.18 -0.58 15.21
CA ASP A 25 -7.84 0.71 15.47
C ASP A 25 -7.28 1.80 14.55
N PHE A 26 -5.97 1.81 14.35
CA PHE A 26 -5.33 2.66 13.35
C PHE A 26 -5.86 2.38 11.94
N ILE A 27 -5.87 1.12 11.47
CA ILE A 27 -6.39 0.76 10.13
C ILE A 27 -7.85 1.20 9.96
N LYS A 28 -8.71 0.96 10.95
CA LYS A 28 -10.12 1.39 10.90
C LYS A 28 -10.27 2.90 10.82
N SER A 29 -9.33 3.66 11.38
CA SER A 29 -9.33 5.12 11.30
C SER A 29 -8.86 5.66 9.95
N ILE A 30 -7.91 4.99 9.29
CA ILE A 30 -7.31 5.49 8.04
C ILE A 30 -7.93 4.89 6.77
N LYS A 31 -8.42 3.64 6.81
CA LYS A 31 -8.99 2.95 5.63
C LYS A 31 -10.07 3.79 4.92
N PRO A 32 -10.99 4.49 5.62
CA PRO A 32 -12.01 5.32 4.95
C PRO A 32 -11.46 6.44 4.06
N LEU A 33 -10.16 6.78 4.17
CA LEU A 33 -9.49 7.77 3.33
C LEU A 33 -9.10 7.22 1.93
N TYR A 34 -9.28 5.93 1.70
CA TYR A 34 -8.87 5.20 0.49
C TYR A 34 -10.06 4.51 -0.20
N PRO A 35 -10.97 5.27 -0.84
CA PRO A 35 -12.11 4.70 -1.56
C PRO A 35 -11.70 3.73 -2.68
N GLU A 36 -10.46 3.85 -3.19
CA GLU A 36 -9.89 2.89 -4.14
C GLU A 36 -9.77 1.45 -3.59
N LEU A 37 -9.82 1.30 -2.26
CA LEU A 37 -9.66 0.05 -1.52
C LEU A 37 -10.88 -0.30 -0.67
N ASP A 38 -12.05 0.33 -0.90
CA ASP A 38 -13.25 0.11 -0.07
C ASP A 38 -13.68 -1.36 -0.03
N HIS A 39 -13.48 -2.08 -1.14
CA HIS A 39 -13.78 -3.51 -1.28
C HIS A 39 -12.79 -4.43 -0.56
N TRP A 40 -11.66 -3.93 -0.08
CA TRP A 40 -10.68 -4.73 0.66
C TRP A 40 -11.17 -5.04 2.07
N SER A 41 -10.76 -6.19 2.61
CA SER A 41 -10.90 -6.48 4.03
C SER A 41 -9.99 -5.58 4.87
N ASN A 42 -10.28 -5.45 6.17
CA ASN A 42 -9.36 -4.76 7.07
C ASN A 42 -8.01 -5.49 7.15
N ALA A 43 -8.02 -6.82 7.06
CA ALA A 43 -6.82 -7.63 7.05
C ALA A 43 -5.96 -7.39 5.80
N GLY A 44 -6.57 -7.33 4.61
CA GLY A 44 -5.87 -7.00 3.37
C GLY A 44 -5.20 -5.62 3.44
N PHE A 45 -5.92 -4.62 3.95
CA PHE A 45 -5.36 -3.29 4.19
C PHE A 45 -4.23 -3.33 5.25
N TYR A 46 -4.42 -4.05 6.35
CA TYR A 46 -3.43 -4.22 7.42
C TYR A 46 -2.10 -4.77 6.90
N PHE A 47 -2.14 -5.87 6.14
CA PHE A 47 -0.92 -6.49 5.61
C PHE A 47 -0.25 -5.61 4.55
N ALA A 48 -1.03 -4.98 3.68
CA ALA A 48 -0.50 -4.01 2.72
C ALA A 48 0.18 -2.82 3.41
N TRP A 49 -0.43 -2.28 4.48
CA TRP A 49 0.13 -1.17 5.23
C TRP A 49 1.41 -1.55 5.99
N GLY A 50 1.45 -2.76 6.56
CA GLY A 50 2.65 -3.29 7.19
C GLY A 50 3.79 -3.48 6.19
N ALA A 51 3.49 -4.04 5.02
CA ALA A 51 4.47 -4.20 3.95
C ALA A 51 4.99 -2.85 3.44
N TYR A 52 4.08 -1.89 3.22
CA TYR A 52 4.42 -0.50 2.89
C TYR A 52 5.32 0.15 3.94
N SER A 53 4.98 0.00 5.23
CA SER A 53 5.77 0.53 6.34
C SER A 53 7.21 -0.01 6.32
N GLN A 54 7.36 -1.31 6.09
CA GLN A 54 8.66 -1.95 6.04
C GLN A 54 9.46 -1.58 4.79
N ASP A 55 8.83 -1.61 3.62
CA ASP A 55 9.50 -1.43 2.33
C ASP A 55 9.90 0.03 2.08
N ILE A 56 9.02 0.97 2.45
CA ILE A 56 9.18 2.39 2.13
C ILE A 56 9.78 3.19 3.28
N TYR A 57 9.62 2.75 4.53
CA TYR A 57 10.15 3.49 5.69
C TYR A 57 11.14 2.69 6.54
N ALA A 58 11.40 1.42 6.21
CA ALA A 58 12.30 0.54 6.97
C ALA A 58 11.95 0.41 8.46
N ILE A 59 10.64 0.45 8.78
CA ILE A 59 10.08 0.41 10.14
C ILE A 59 8.93 -0.59 10.24
N GLY A 60 8.64 -1.04 11.47
CA GLY A 60 7.62 -2.07 11.70
C GLY A 60 6.17 -1.63 11.44
N TRP A 61 5.83 -0.36 11.68
CA TRP A 61 4.47 0.17 11.48
C TRP A 61 4.42 1.71 11.43
N ALA A 62 3.89 2.28 10.34
CA ALA A 62 3.82 3.73 10.13
C ALA A 62 2.55 4.35 10.76
N ASP A 63 2.46 4.41 12.09
CA ASP A 63 1.30 4.96 12.82
C ASP A 63 1.23 6.50 12.89
N TRP A 64 2.32 7.19 12.52
CA TRP A 64 2.35 8.65 12.43
C TRP A 64 1.60 9.19 11.20
N VAL A 65 1.38 8.36 10.18
CA VAL A 65 0.64 8.72 8.98
C VAL A 65 -0.85 8.65 9.25
N ARG A 66 -1.39 9.74 9.81
CA ARG A 66 -2.80 9.87 10.22
C ARG A 66 -3.70 10.55 9.19
N SER A 67 -3.16 10.84 8.01
CA SER A 67 -3.86 11.40 6.87
C SER A 67 -3.72 10.47 5.66
N ARG A 68 -4.48 10.76 4.60
CA ARG A 68 -4.34 10.05 3.32
C ARG A 68 -2.91 10.21 2.82
N ASP A 69 -2.29 9.10 2.45
CA ASP A 69 -0.98 9.03 1.83
C ASP A 69 -1.11 8.36 0.45
N ASN A 70 -0.98 9.14 -0.61
CA ASN A 70 -1.05 8.58 -1.96
C ASN A 70 0.15 7.68 -2.28
N GLY A 71 1.26 7.78 -1.54
CA GLY A 71 2.38 6.87 -1.60
C GLY A 71 1.99 5.44 -1.26
N PHE A 72 1.05 5.24 -0.32
CA PHE A 72 0.53 3.91 -0.02
C PHE A 72 -0.17 3.27 -1.24
N LEU A 73 -1.00 4.03 -1.97
CA LEU A 73 -1.64 3.54 -3.19
C LEU A 73 -0.64 3.30 -4.32
N ALA A 74 0.38 4.16 -4.45
CA ALA A 74 1.46 3.97 -5.40
C ALA A 74 2.26 2.69 -5.10
N TYR A 75 2.56 2.42 -3.84
CA TYR A 75 3.18 1.17 -3.40
C TYR A 75 2.32 -0.03 -3.82
N CYS A 76 1.03 -0.05 -3.45
CA CYS A 76 0.12 -1.14 -3.84
C CYS A 76 0.04 -1.32 -5.36
N TYR A 77 0.06 -0.22 -6.11
CA TYR A 77 0.01 -0.22 -7.57
C TYR A 77 1.25 -0.89 -8.18
N ILE A 78 2.45 -0.51 -7.73
CA ILE A 78 3.71 -1.08 -8.22
C ILE A 78 3.85 -2.54 -7.81
N THR A 79 3.55 -2.91 -6.56
CA THR A 79 3.62 -4.31 -6.12
C THR A 79 2.71 -5.23 -6.94
N GLN A 80 1.57 -4.72 -7.42
CA GLN A 80 0.63 -5.51 -8.23
C GLN A 80 1.02 -5.58 -9.70
N LEU A 81 1.57 -4.52 -10.28
CA LEU A 81 2.01 -4.51 -11.68
C LEU A 81 3.37 -5.19 -11.89
N PHE A 82 4.25 -5.09 -10.90
CA PHE A 82 5.64 -5.52 -10.98
C PHE A 82 6.01 -6.35 -9.74
N PRO A 83 5.47 -7.57 -9.60
CA PRO A 83 5.64 -8.39 -8.40
C PRO A 83 7.11 -8.79 -8.13
N ASP A 84 7.97 -8.75 -9.15
CA ASP A 84 9.40 -9.03 -9.03
C ASP A 84 10.23 -7.80 -8.61
N PHE A 85 9.61 -6.61 -8.56
CA PHE A 85 10.30 -5.39 -8.15
C PHE A 85 10.50 -5.37 -6.64
N ASN A 86 11.73 -5.10 -6.21
CA ASN A 86 12.11 -5.06 -4.81
C ASN A 86 12.42 -3.62 -4.36
N PHE A 87 11.62 -3.09 -3.46
CA PHE A 87 11.83 -1.77 -2.82
C PHE A 87 13.04 -1.75 -1.88
N GLY A 88 13.67 -2.89 -1.61
CA GLY A 88 14.92 -3.01 -0.88
C GLY A 88 14.82 -2.75 0.63
N GLY A 89 13.68 -2.27 1.14
CA GLY A 89 13.45 -2.05 2.57
C GLY A 89 14.42 -1.05 3.22
N THR A 90 14.98 -0.14 2.43
CA THR A 90 16.03 0.83 2.85
C THR A 90 15.50 2.25 3.00
N GLY A 91 14.24 2.49 2.64
CA GLY A 91 13.65 3.83 2.60
C GLY A 91 14.02 4.68 1.39
N LEU A 92 14.78 4.14 0.44
CA LEU A 92 15.28 4.89 -0.72
C LEU A 92 14.22 5.29 -1.74
N TYR A 93 13.02 4.71 -1.68
CA TYR A 93 11.94 4.94 -2.63
C TYR A 93 10.82 5.82 -2.06
N ASP A 94 11.00 6.44 -0.89
CA ASP A 94 9.97 7.25 -0.26
C ASP A 94 9.50 8.42 -1.16
N SER A 95 10.44 9.18 -1.73
CA SER A 95 10.14 10.27 -2.65
C SER A 95 9.57 9.77 -3.97
N ASP A 96 10.13 8.70 -4.54
CA ASP A 96 9.70 8.14 -5.82
C ASP A 96 8.26 7.61 -5.76
N VAL A 97 7.91 6.95 -4.66
CA VAL A 97 6.57 6.41 -4.40
C VAL A 97 5.58 7.54 -4.11
N TRP A 98 6.01 8.59 -3.40
CA TRP A 98 5.19 9.77 -3.16
C TRP A 98 4.88 10.53 -4.46
N ASP A 99 5.90 10.82 -5.28
CA ASP A 99 5.74 11.51 -6.57
C ASP A 99 4.82 10.71 -7.51
N LEU A 100 4.98 9.38 -7.55
CA LEU A 100 4.07 8.51 -8.28
C LEU A 100 2.63 8.61 -7.75
N GLY A 101 2.49 8.62 -6.42
CA GLY A 101 1.21 8.75 -5.73
C GLY A 101 0.47 10.03 -6.11
N GLU A 102 1.16 11.17 -6.14
CA GLU A 102 0.58 12.45 -6.53
C GLU A 102 0.14 12.48 -8.00
N SER A 103 0.80 11.71 -8.86
CA SER A 103 0.40 11.57 -10.28
C SER A 103 -0.81 10.65 -10.51
N GLN A 104 -1.21 9.87 -9.49
CA GLN A 104 -2.39 9.01 -9.44
C GLN A 104 -2.58 8.12 -10.69
N PRO A 105 -1.57 7.32 -11.09
CA PRO A 105 -1.59 6.52 -12.32
C PRO A 105 -2.73 5.51 -12.37
N TRP A 106 -3.19 5.00 -11.22
CA TRP A 106 -4.32 4.07 -11.11
C TRP A 106 -5.64 4.66 -11.62
N LYS A 107 -5.77 6.00 -11.71
CA LYS A 107 -6.95 6.65 -12.28
C LYS A 107 -6.94 6.72 -13.80
N LYS A 108 -5.79 6.45 -14.44
CA LYS A 108 -5.64 6.52 -15.90
C LYS A 108 -6.16 5.24 -16.57
N GLU A 109 -6.42 5.32 -17.87
CA GLU A 109 -6.86 4.18 -18.67
C GLU A 109 -5.70 3.23 -19.01
N THR A 110 -4.49 3.79 -19.15
CA THR A 110 -3.28 3.04 -19.48
C THR A 110 -2.43 2.86 -18.24
N GLU A 111 -1.92 1.64 -18.06
CA GLU A 111 -0.93 1.34 -17.04
C GLU A 111 0.33 2.16 -17.24
N PHE A 112 0.90 2.65 -16.14
CA PHE A 112 2.10 3.48 -16.15
C PHE A 112 3.21 2.78 -15.38
N LYS A 113 4.35 2.58 -16.06
CA LYS A 113 5.59 2.10 -15.47
C LYS A 113 6.52 3.29 -15.22
N PRO A 114 6.86 3.62 -13.97
CA PRO A 114 7.89 4.62 -13.67
C PRO A 114 9.28 4.14 -14.10
N GLU A 115 10.16 5.08 -14.45
CA GLU A 115 11.53 4.78 -14.93
C GLU A 115 12.42 4.14 -13.84
N TRP A 116 12.16 4.44 -12.57
CA TRP A 116 12.90 3.87 -11.43
C TRP A 116 12.54 2.40 -11.16
N VAL A 117 11.43 1.90 -11.73
CA VAL A 117 11.07 0.48 -11.70
C VAL A 117 11.87 -0.26 -12.77
N ASN A 118 13.11 -0.61 -12.43
CA ASN A 118 13.97 -1.43 -13.28
C ASN A 118 13.83 -2.91 -12.87
N ILE A 119 13.36 -3.73 -13.81
CA ILE A 119 13.10 -5.17 -13.65
C ILE A 119 13.91 -5.90 -14.71
#